data_AF-A0A1Z5HPR4-F1
#
_entry.id   AF-A0A1Z5HPR4-F1
#
_cell.length_a   1.000
_cell.length_b   1.000
_cell.length_c   1.000
_cell.angle_alpha   90.00
_cell.angle_beta   90.00
_cell.angle_gamma   90.00
#
_symmetry.space_group_name_H-M   'P 1'
#
loop_
_entity.id
_entity.type
_entity.pdbx_description
1 polymer ?
#
loop_
_entity_poly.entity_id
_entity_poly.type
_entity_poly.pdbx_seq_one_letter_code
_entity_poly.pdbx_strand_id
1 'polypeptide(L)'
;MSFALLLLPGLADTGRVAELPSNLGVDDIQRVEFSRSDTSFRSLFPNLPEDRVKIEQLIKLYNLAIGKLGPEEPWDDGSYPMLYFLPQVRLELKDGRNVTIILHETVSIYAETPVQSHTVTDPELAKKLKNLASSYFVPAEGVTINSRFVRLGDEITVRSDVARGKEATILLMPSYWPVTIPSAPAPFPVPEAILLATVPVENDSFSYTFTLSETMGERIDGTPGRPGPGAWHLVVNGGGQTMIPITILPSGPPEPRAVVYDQGRVLTWTPTEGIQEQVLDNPQDQPLNISEPGRGSPVTHISLGFLEKWLDIPVTPVDSEQYRLGPEELGLTVRAGEDFARVNGTMVALESPLVKTGGVSRLPWVSLGYFFGYRVQWLGPERVAFLRNLDQLPEEVRRELGAPRTMRMTGRTVTVTLDGKKLDLGIVSPYLDLVRSRVMVPLRATVEALGGKVDWFSLKENYAEVMTDHNYGLKPFGEKVNSYVDISFKNKSWRLYLTPTSSGVTVVPLRELALVLGYGITWNGPKAQVNLHSPAGLK
;
A
#
# COMPACT_ATOMS: atom_id res chain seq x y z
N MET A 1 -1.49 -12.28 -15.83
CA MET A 1 -2.37 -13.38 -15.39
C MET A 1 -3.22 -13.79 -16.57
N SER A 2 -2.84 -14.87 -17.27
CA SER A 2 -3.70 -15.49 -18.27
C SER A 2 -4.69 -16.37 -17.53
N PHE A 3 -5.99 -16.06 -17.61
CA PHE A 3 -7.01 -17.03 -17.23
C PHE A 3 -6.97 -18.15 -18.28
N ALA A 4 -6.36 -19.27 -17.91
CA ALA A 4 -6.48 -20.49 -18.68
C ALA A 4 -7.96 -20.88 -18.70
N LEU A 5 -8.57 -20.85 -19.89
CA LEU A 5 -9.91 -21.35 -20.13
C LEU A 5 -9.89 -22.85 -19.83
N LEU A 6 -10.31 -23.24 -18.62
CA LEU A 6 -10.51 -24.63 -18.23
C LEU A 6 -11.76 -25.15 -18.96
N LEU A 7 -11.60 -25.49 -20.23
CA LEU A 7 -12.52 -26.36 -20.96
C LEU A 7 -12.40 -27.75 -20.33
N LEU A 8 -13.30 -28.08 -19.40
CA LEU A 8 -13.44 -29.44 -18.89
C LEU A 8 -13.86 -30.36 -20.05
N PRO A 9 -13.08 -31.39 -20.42
CA PRO A 9 -13.50 -32.37 -21.39
C PRO A 9 -14.49 -33.33 -20.71
N GLY A 10 -15.77 -32.98 -20.73
CA GLY A 10 -16.87 -33.86 -20.35
C GLY A 10 -17.21 -34.79 -21.50
N LEU A 11 -17.12 -36.10 -21.26
CA LEU A 11 -17.70 -37.16 -22.10
C LEU A 11 -19.16 -36.80 -22.41
N ALA A 12 -19.52 -36.77 -23.69
CA ALA A 12 -20.87 -36.49 -24.15
C ALA A 12 -21.81 -37.62 -23.72
N ASP A 13 -22.43 -37.47 -22.54
CA ASP A 13 -23.58 -38.26 -22.15
C ASP A 13 -24.78 -37.76 -22.97
N THR A 14 -25.20 -38.58 -23.94
CA THR A 14 -26.29 -38.23 -24.84
C THR A 14 -27.63 -38.38 -24.12
N GLY A 15 -28.15 -37.28 -23.60
CA GLY A 15 -29.53 -36.90 -23.91
C GLY A 15 -30.60 -37.26 -22.88
N ARG A 16 -30.44 -36.87 -21.62
CA ARG A 16 -31.58 -36.44 -20.82
C ARG A 16 -31.48 -34.94 -20.59
N VAL A 17 -32.43 -34.20 -21.15
CA VAL A 17 -32.63 -32.78 -20.82
C VAL A 17 -32.91 -32.71 -19.33
N ALA A 18 -32.05 -32.04 -18.57
CA ALA A 18 -32.24 -31.87 -17.15
C ALA A 18 -33.47 -30.97 -16.92
N GLU A 19 -34.60 -31.58 -16.55
CA GLU A 19 -35.82 -30.84 -16.24
C GLU A 19 -35.59 -29.91 -15.04
N LEU A 20 -36.06 -28.66 -15.17
CA LEU A 20 -36.05 -27.70 -14.08
C LEU A 20 -36.88 -28.23 -12.90
N PRO A 21 -36.30 -28.37 -11.70
CA PRO A 21 -37.02 -28.89 -10.56
C PRO A 21 -38.13 -27.93 -10.15
N SER A 22 -39.33 -28.47 -9.94
CA SER A 22 -40.50 -27.73 -9.43
C SER A 22 -40.75 -28.07 -7.96
N ASN A 23 -41.39 -27.13 -7.25
CA ASN A 23 -41.75 -27.27 -5.83
C ASN A 23 -40.55 -27.48 -4.90
N LEU A 24 -39.43 -26.80 -5.18
CA LEU A 24 -38.28 -26.82 -4.26
C LEU A 24 -38.69 -26.29 -2.89
N GLY A 25 -38.20 -26.96 -1.84
CA GLY A 25 -38.19 -26.47 -0.46
C GLY A 25 -36.78 -26.04 -0.05
N VAL A 26 -36.68 -25.32 1.08
CA VAL A 26 -35.37 -24.93 1.64
C VAL A 26 -34.51 -26.14 2.00
N ASP A 27 -35.14 -27.26 2.35
CA ASP A 27 -34.46 -28.50 2.70
C ASP A 27 -33.87 -29.23 1.48
N ASP A 28 -34.24 -28.85 0.25
CA ASP A 28 -33.65 -29.36 -1.00
C ASP A 28 -32.38 -28.60 -1.39
N ILE A 29 -32.19 -27.38 -0.85
CA ILE A 29 -31.03 -26.54 -1.14
C ILE A 29 -29.85 -27.01 -0.30
N GLN A 30 -28.69 -27.12 -0.94
CA GLN A 30 -27.40 -27.26 -0.29
C GLN A 30 -26.81 -25.88 0.02
N ARG A 31 -26.78 -24.99 -0.97
CA ARG A 31 -26.41 -23.57 -0.83
C ARG A 31 -26.91 -22.72 -2.00
N VAL A 32 -26.87 -21.40 -1.84
CA VAL A 32 -27.14 -20.44 -2.91
C VAL A 32 -25.89 -19.61 -3.17
N GLU A 33 -25.33 -19.71 -4.37
CA GLU A 33 -24.18 -18.91 -4.79
C GLU A 33 -24.64 -17.68 -5.57
N PHE A 34 -23.91 -16.57 -5.41
CA PHE A 34 -24.06 -15.38 -6.25
C PHE A 34 -22.75 -15.13 -6.99
N SER A 35 -22.83 -14.73 -8.25
CA SER A 35 -21.62 -14.49 -9.04
C SER A 35 -21.77 -13.35 -10.06
N ARG A 36 -20.64 -12.69 -10.30
CA ARG A 36 -20.34 -11.75 -11.38
C ARG A 36 -18.83 -11.84 -11.61
N SER A 37 -18.33 -11.87 -12.85
CA SER A 37 -16.92 -12.23 -13.14
C SER A 37 -15.85 -11.43 -12.39
N ASP A 38 -16.15 -10.21 -11.95
CA ASP A 38 -15.27 -9.26 -11.30
C ASP A 38 -15.44 -9.20 -9.77
N THR A 39 -16.39 -9.93 -9.19
CA THR A 39 -16.71 -9.81 -7.77
C THR A 39 -17.12 -11.17 -7.19
N SER A 40 -16.47 -11.57 -6.11
CA SER A 40 -16.92 -12.70 -5.30
C SER A 40 -18.00 -12.22 -4.33
N PHE A 41 -19.05 -13.01 -4.14
CA PHE A 41 -20.15 -12.70 -3.23
C PHE A 41 -20.30 -13.81 -2.20
N ARG A 42 -20.85 -13.47 -1.03
CA ARG A 42 -21.12 -14.43 0.04
C ARG A 42 -22.28 -15.35 -0.36
N SER A 43 -22.06 -16.66 -0.26
CA SER A 43 -23.11 -17.68 -0.44
C SER A 43 -24.11 -17.65 0.73
N LEU A 44 -25.34 -18.12 0.49
CA LEU A 44 -26.31 -18.39 1.56
C LEU A 44 -26.35 -19.87 1.89
N PHE A 45 -26.50 -20.20 3.17
CA PHE A 45 -26.59 -21.58 3.63
C PHE A 45 -27.87 -21.84 4.45
N PRO A 46 -28.57 -22.95 4.21
CA PRO A 46 -29.86 -23.24 4.86
C PRO A 46 -29.73 -23.59 6.35
N ASN A 47 -28.55 -23.99 6.81
CA ASN A 47 -28.26 -24.25 8.23
C ASN A 47 -28.06 -22.96 9.05
N LEU A 48 -27.85 -21.81 8.40
CA LEU A 48 -27.76 -20.50 9.07
C LEU A 48 -29.17 -19.87 9.16
N PRO A 49 -29.70 -19.57 10.36
CA PRO A 49 -31.07 -19.08 10.54
C PRO A 49 -31.40 -17.83 9.72
N GLU A 50 -30.48 -16.89 9.64
CA GLU A 50 -30.61 -15.63 8.90
C GLU A 50 -30.67 -15.82 7.38
N ASP A 51 -29.94 -16.81 6.86
CA ASP A 51 -29.89 -17.12 5.44
C ASP A 51 -31.05 -18.01 5.02
N ARG A 52 -31.49 -18.91 5.90
CA ARG A 52 -32.67 -19.75 5.69
C ARG A 52 -33.89 -18.92 5.29
N VAL A 53 -34.15 -17.81 5.98
CA VAL A 53 -35.27 -16.91 5.67
C VAL A 53 -35.14 -16.32 4.26
N LYS A 54 -33.93 -15.89 3.87
CA LYS A 54 -33.65 -15.34 2.54
C LYS A 54 -33.85 -16.40 1.44
N ILE A 55 -33.34 -17.62 1.69
CA ILE A 55 -33.48 -18.76 0.80
C ILE A 55 -34.96 -19.13 0.62
N GLU A 56 -35.74 -19.20 1.69
CA GLU A 56 -37.19 -19.47 1.62
C GLU A 56 -37.94 -18.44 0.76
N GLN A 57 -37.60 -17.16 0.88
CA GLN A 57 -38.18 -16.10 0.05
C GLN A 57 -37.78 -16.23 -1.42
N LEU A 58 -36.51 -16.54 -1.69
CA LEU A 58 -35.98 -16.75 -3.04
C LEU A 58 -36.65 -17.96 -3.72
N ILE A 59 -36.72 -19.09 -3.01
CA ILE A 59 -37.37 -20.32 -3.49
C ILE A 59 -38.86 -20.10 -3.77
N LYS A 60 -39.56 -19.34 -2.92
CA LYS A 60 -40.97 -19.01 -3.15
C LYS A 60 -41.19 -18.30 -4.49
N LEU A 61 -40.35 -17.31 -4.81
CA LEU A 61 -40.43 -16.61 -6.09
C LEU A 61 -39.97 -17.48 -7.26
N TYR A 62 -38.94 -18.32 -7.06
CA TYR A 62 -38.51 -19.31 -8.04
C TYR A 62 -39.63 -20.27 -8.41
N ASN A 63 -40.31 -20.91 -7.44
CA ASN A 63 -41.40 -21.85 -7.70
C ASN A 63 -42.58 -21.18 -8.43
N LEU A 64 -42.89 -19.92 -8.10
CA LEU A 64 -43.88 -19.14 -8.85
C LEU A 64 -43.41 -18.89 -10.30
N ALA A 65 -42.13 -18.60 -10.50
CA ALA A 65 -41.55 -18.33 -11.81
C ALA A 65 -41.53 -19.57 -12.71
N ILE A 66 -41.25 -20.75 -12.16
CA ILE A 66 -41.34 -22.04 -12.88
C ILE A 66 -42.73 -22.24 -13.50
N GLY A 67 -43.80 -21.87 -12.80
CA GLY A 67 -45.17 -21.93 -13.34
C GLY A 67 -45.50 -20.87 -14.41
N LYS A 68 -44.56 -19.97 -14.74
CA LYS A 68 -44.70 -18.84 -15.67
C LYS A 68 -43.54 -18.75 -16.67
N LEU A 69 -42.86 -19.87 -16.94
CA LEU A 69 -41.79 -19.92 -17.93
C LEU A 69 -42.34 -19.87 -19.36
N GLY A 70 -41.58 -19.22 -20.24
CA GLY A 70 -41.78 -19.27 -21.69
C GLY A 70 -41.26 -20.58 -22.29
N PRO A 71 -41.32 -20.70 -23.63
CA PRO A 71 -40.69 -21.81 -24.33
C PRO A 71 -39.19 -21.91 -23.99
N GLU A 72 -38.63 -23.10 -24.13
CA GLU A 72 -37.18 -23.32 -24.06
C GLU A 72 -36.53 -22.62 -25.25
N GLU A 73 -35.60 -21.71 -24.98
CA GLU A 73 -34.86 -20.98 -25.99
C GLU A 73 -33.38 -20.88 -25.56
N PRO A 74 -32.43 -21.00 -26.49
CA PRO A 74 -31.05 -20.64 -26.21
C PRO A 74 -30.99 -19.20 -25.71
N TRP A 75 -30.20 -18.96 -24.69
CA TRP A 75 -29.95 -17.59 -24.26
C TRP A 75 -29.19 -16.85 -25.37
N ASP A 76 -29.88 -15.93 -26.07
CA ASP A 76 -29.39 -15.26 -27.28
C ASP A 76 -29.22 -13.75 -27.02
N ASP A 77 -28.06 -13.34 -26.51
CA ASP A 77 -27.65 -11.92 -26.49
C ASP A 77 -26.60 -11.58 -27.56
N GLY A 78 -26.31 -12.52 -28.47
CA GLY A 78 -25.28 -12.37 -29.49
C GLY A 78 -23.83 -12.46 -29.02
N SER A 79 -23.55 -12.66 -27.72
CA SER A 79 -22.17 -12.85 -27.22
C SER A 79 -22.09 -13.61 -25.88
N TYR A 80 -21.77 -14.91 -25.93
CA TYR A 80 -21.39 -15.74 -24.76
C TYR A 80 -20.46 -15.07 -23.72
N PRO A 81 -19.48 -14.20 -24.10
CA PRO A 81 -18.66 -13.47 -23.13
C PRO A 81 -19.45 -12.59 -22.15
N MET A 82 -20.64 -12.08 -22.52
CA MET A 82 -21.44 -11.20 -21.67
C MET A 82 -22.07 -11.93 -20.47
N LEU A 83 -22.43 -13.21 -20.62
CA LEU A 83 -23.01 -14.02 -19.53
C LEU A 83 -22.19 -13.98 -18.25
N TYR A 84 -20.86 -14.02 -18.38
CA TYR A 84 -19.94 -13.98 -17.24
C TYR A 84 -20.02 -12.68 -16.43
N PHE A 85 -20.39 -11.56 -17.07
CA PHE A 85 -20.49 -10.25 -16.43
C PHE A 85 -21.89 -9.96 -15.87
N LEU A 86 -22.88 -10.82 -16.17
CA LEU A 86 -24.23 -10.66 -15.64
C LEU A 86 -24.31 -11.19 -14.20
N PRO A 87 -25.13 -10.58 -13.33
CA PRO A 87 -25.40 -11.13 -12.02
C PRO A 87 -26.15 -12.46 -12.15
N GLN A 88 -25.60 -13.51 -11.54
CA GLN A 88 -26.18 -14.85 -11.55
C GLN A 88 -26.44 -15.32 -10.12
N VAL A 89 -27.54 -16.03 -9.93
CA VAL A 89 -27.84 -16.78 -8.72
C VAL A 89 -27.84 -18.26 -9.06
N ARG A 90 -27.05 -19.07 -8.36
CA ARG A 90 -27.01 -20.51 -8.54
C ARG A 90 -27.55 -21.21 -7.30
N LEU A 91 -28.59 -21.99 -7.47
CA LEU A 91 -29.14 -22.88 -6.45
C LEU A 91 -28.43 -24.23 -6.59
N GLU A 92 -27.56 -24.58 -5.66
CA GLU A 92 -26.97 -25.92 -5.59
C GLU A 92 -27.88 -26.81 -4.73
N LEU A 93 -28.32 -27.93 -5.30
CA LEU A 93 -29.27 -28.84 -4.67
C LEU A 93 -28.52 -30.01 -4.02
N LYS A 94 -29.10 -30.60 -2.97
CA LYS A 94 -28.50 -31.73 -2.24
C LYS A 94 -28.34 -33.00 -3.09
N ASP A 95 -29.05 -33.11 -4.21
CA ASP A 95 -28.91 -34.21 -5.17
C ASP A 95 -27.81 -33.98 -6.21
N GLY A 96 -27.07 -32.87 -6.10
CA GLY A 96 -25.97 -32.50 -7.00
C GLY A 96 -26.41 -31.72 -8.25
N ARG A 97 -27.71 -31.56 -8.49
CA ARG A 97 -28.20 -30.69 -9.56
C ARG A 97 -28.01 -29.22 -9.20
N ASN A 98 -27.98 -28.38 -10.23
CA ASN A 98 -27.93 -26.94 -10.09
C ASN A 98 -29.07 -26.28 -10.85
N VAL A 99 -29.44 -25.08 -10.42
CA VAL A 99 -30.31 -24.19 -11.18
C VAL A 99 -29.69 -22.81 -11.17
N THR A 100 -29.54 -22.21 -12.35
CA THR A 100 -28.99 -20.87 -12.49
C THR A 100 -30.08 -19.89 -12.92
N ILE A 101 -30.11 -18.74 -12.27
CA ILE A 101 -31.01 -17.62 -12.53
C ILE A 101 -30.14 -16.43 -12.99
N ILE A 102 -30.34 -15.97 -14.22
CA ILE A 102 -29.66 -14.78 -14.77
C ILE A 102 -30.53 -13.55 -14.51
N LEU A 103 -29.94 -12.51 -13.92
CA LEU A 103 -30.62 -11.26 -13.59
C LEU A 103 -30.27 -10.16 -14.62
N HIS A 104 -30.91 -10.18 -15.79
CA HIS A 104 -30.69 -9.19 -16.86
C HIS A 104 -31.91 -8.27 -17.05
N GLU A 105 -32.11 -7.71 -18.25
CA GLU A 105 -33.34 -7.00 -18.65
C GLU A 105 -34.60 -7.83 -18.31
N THR A 106 -34.53 -9.14 -18.54
CA THR A 106 -35.48 -10.16 -18.08
C THR A 106 -34.81 -11.12 -17.09
N VAL A 107 -35.59 -12.03 -16.50
CA VAL A 107 -35.05 -13.14 -15.69
C VAL A 107 -35.09 -14.41 -16.52
N SER A 108 -33.93 -15.05 -16.68
CA SER A 108 -33.79 -16.35 -17.37
C SER A 108 -33.36 -17.42 -16.38
N ILE A 109 -33.88 -18.64 -16.53
CA ILE A 109 -33.64 -19.77 -15.64
C ILE A 109 -33.22 -20.99 -16.47
N TYR A 110 -32.19 -21.72 -16.03
CA TYR A 110 -31.76 -22.98 -16.65
C TYR A 110 -31.14 -23.93 -15.60
N ALA A 111 -31.12 -25.24 -15.86
CA ALA A 111 -30.57 -26.23 -14.93
C ALA A 111 -29.04 -26.38 -15.10
N GLU A 112 -28.60 -26.76 -16.30
CA GLU A 112 -27.20 -27.12 -16.54
C GLU A 112 -26.50 -26.19 -17.52
N THR A 113 -27.15 -25.91 -18.65
CA THR A 113 -26.54 -25.12 -19.73
C THR A 113 -27.46 -23.96 -20.13
N PRO A 114 -26.89 -22.79 -20.49
CA PRO A 114 -27.69 -21.64 -20.94
C PRO A 114 -28.31 -21.85 -22.34
N VAL A 115 -27.99 -22.97 -23.02
CA VAL A 115 -28.60 -23.34 -24.32
C VAL A 115 -30.07 -23.76 -24.14
N GLN A 116 -30.45 -24.17 -22.94
CA GLN A 116 -31.79 -24.62 -22.58
C GLN A 116 -32.38 -23.68 -21.53
N SER A 117 -32.41 -22.39 -21.86
CA SER A 117 -32.89 -21.36 -20.94
C SER A 117 -34.37 -21.10 -21.11
N HIS A 118 -35.02 -20.69 -20.03
CA HIS A 118 -36.40 -20.25 -20.06
C HIS A 118 -36.50 -18.85 -19.49
N THR A 119 -37.21 -17.97 -20.20
CA THR A 119 -37.50 -16.62 -19.71
C THR A 119 -38.79 -16.59 -18.89
N VAL A 120 -38.79 -15.87 -17.77
CA VAL A 120 -40.00 -15.66 -16.95
C VAL A 120 -40.94 -14.69 -17.69
N THR A 121 -42.12 -15.18 -18.09
CA THR A 121 -43.07 -14.42 -18.94
C THR A 121 -43.89 -13.37 -18.19
N ASP A 122 -44.01 -13.49 -16.86
CA ASP A 122 -44.68 -12.49 -16.02
C ASP A 122 -43.67 -11.39 -15.62
N PRO A 123 -43.81 -10.15 -16.13
CA PRO A 123 -42.84 -9.08 -15.90
C PRO A 123 -42.82 -8.59 -14.44
N GLU A 124 -43.95 -8.61 -13.74
CA GLU A 124 -44.02 -8.18 -12.34
C GLU A 124 -43.35 -9.21 -11.43
N LEU A 125 -43.53 -10.50 -11.73
CA LEU A 125 -42.84 -11.58 -11.03
C LEU A 125 -41.33 -11.55 -11.32
N ALA A 126 -40.92 -11.40 -12.58
CA ALA A 126 -39.52 -11.27 -12.97
C ALA A 126 -38.83 -10.11 -12.24
N LYS A 127 -39.48 -8.94 -12.18
CA LYS A 127 -38.99 -7.77 -11.44
C LYS A 127 -38.86 -8.03 -9.93
N LYS A 128 -39.86 -8.68 -9.31
CA LYS A 128 -39.81 -9.06 -7.89
C LYS A 128 -38.65 -10.01 -7.60
N LEU A 129 -38.50 -11.06 -8.40
CA LEU A 129 -37.41 -12.03 -8.28
C LEU A 129 -36.05 -11.36 -8.46
N LYS A 130 -35.89 -10.55 -9.51
CA LYS A 130 -34.66 -9.78 -9.75
C LYS A 130 -34.31 -8.90 -8.55
N ASN A 131 -35.26 -8.09 -8.07
CA ASN A 131 -35.01 -7.16 -6.97
C ASN A 131 -34.65 -7.88 -5.67
N LEU A 132 -35.36 -8.98 -5.34
CA LEU A 132 -35.06 -9.79 -4.17
C LEU A 132 -33.68 -10.45 -4.29
N ALA A 133 -33.39 -11.10 -5.41
CA ALA A 133 -32.10 -11.75 -5.62
C ALA A 133 -30.95 -10.73 -5.56
N SER A 134 -31.12 -9.58 -6.22
CA SER A 134 -30.11 -8.51 -6.25
C SER A 134 -29.81 -7.93 -4.87
N SER A 135 -30.79 -7.89 -3.96
CA SER A 135 -30.57 -7.38 -2.60
C SER A 135 -29.72 -8.32 -1.73
N TYR A 136 -29.48 -9.56 -2.18
CA TYR A 136 -28.63 -10.54 -1.51
C TYR A 136 -27.19 -10.59 -2.04
N PHE A 137 -26.85 -9.78 -3.06
CA PHE A 137 -25.47 -9.63 -3.53
C PHE A 137 -24.66 -8.83 -2.52
N VAL A 138 -24.09 -9.54 -1.54
CA VAL A 138 -23.14 -9.00 -0.56
C VAL A 138 -21.73 -9.37 -1.01
N PRO A 139 -20.89 -8.40 -1.44
CA PRO A 139 -19.50 -8.68 -1.81
C PRO A 139 -18.77 -9.39 -0.68
N ALA A 140 -18.08 -10.48 -1.01
CA ALA A 140 -17.23 -11.19 -0.07
C ALA A 140 -15.95 -10.38 0.20
N GLU A 141 -15.47 -10.41 1.43
CA GLU A 141 -14.20 -9.78 1.81
C GLU A 141 -12.99 -10.57 1.27
N GLY A 142 -13.17 -11.85 0.94
CA GLY A 142 -12.08 -12.70 0.47
C GLY A 142 -11.28 -13.24 1.64
N VAL A 143 -9.94 -13.24 1.55
CA VAL A 143 -9.07 -13.58 2.69
C VAL A 143 -8.60 -12.30 3.34
N THR A 144 -8.85 -12.15 4.64
CA THR A 144 -8.46 -10.97 5.43
C THR A 144 -7.55 -11.37 6.59
N ILE A 145 -6.72 -10.42 7.04
CA ILE A 145 -5.90 -10.56 8.25
C ILE A 145 -6.00 -9.30 9.10
N ASN A 146 -5.84 -9.45 10.42
CA ASN A 146 -5.89 -8.34 11.38
C ASN A 146 -4.69 -7.37 11.28
N SER A 147 -3.51 -7.85 10.86
CA SER A 147 -2.33 -7.00 10.62
C SER A 147 -1.43 -7.56 9.52
N ARG A 148 -0.84 -6.68 8.73
CA ARG A 148 0.22 -7.00 7.76
C ARG A 148 1.64 -6.78 8.32
N PHE A 149 1.76 -6.21 9.50
CA PHE A 149 3.02 -5.89 10.15
C PHE A 149 3.01 -6.50 11.54
N VAL A 150 3.87 -7.49 11.75
CA VAL A 150 3.78 -8.39 12.89
C VAL A 150 5.17 -8.59 13.49
N ARG A 151 5.24 -8.80 14.79
CA ARG A 151 6.44 -9.19 15.53
C ARG A 151 6.30 -10.62 16.01
N LEU A 152 7.43 -11.25 16.33
CA LEU A 152 7.42 -12.48 17.10
C LEU A 152 6.70 -12.22 18.44
N GLY A 153 5.70 -13.03 18.74
CA GLY A 153 4.78 -12.89 19.87
C GLY A 153 3.40 -12.31 19.50
N ASP A 154 3.24 -11.69 18.33
CA ASP A 154 1.95 -11.11 17.93
C ASP A 154 0.94 -12.19 17.54
N GLU A 155 -0.34 -11.96 17.86
CA GLU A 155 -1.46 -12.78 17.41
C GLU A 155 -1.94 -12.33 16.02
N ILE A 156 -2.00 -13.28 15.10
CA ILE A 156 -2.47 -13.08 13.73
C ILE A 156 -3.76 -13.87 13.56
N THR A 157 -4.82 -13.20 13.12
CA THR A 157 -6.10 -13.83 12.79
C THR A 157 -6.32 -13.75 11.29
N VAL A 158 -6.47 -14.91 10.66
CA VAL A 158 -6.75 -15.08 9.23
C VAL A 158 -8.20 -15.50 9.08
N ARG A 159 -8.95 -14.80 8.23
CA ARG A 159 -10.37 -15.09 7.99
C ARG A 159 -10.64 -15.20 6.50
N SER A 160 -11.66 -15.96 6.15
CA SER A 160 -12.30 -15.85 4.85
C SER A 160 -13.79 -16.11 4.92
N ASP A 161 -14.54 -15.44 4.06
CA ASP A 161 -15.98 -15.60 3.87
C ASP A 161 -16.35 -16.18 2.49
N VAL A 162 -15.36 -16.67 1.73
CA VAL A 162 -15.54 -17.25 0.39
C VAL A 162 -14.47 -18.33 0.08
N ALA A 163 -14.16 -19.19 1.05
CA ALA A 163 -13.33 -20.37 0.86
C ALA A 163 -14.18 -21.52 0.29
N ARG A 164 -13.90 -22.01 -0.92
CA ARG A 164 -14.67 -23.07 -1.60
C ARG A 164 -14.19 -24.49 -1.31
N GLY A 165 -13.02 -24.64 -0.71
CA GLY A 165 -12.48 -25.94 -0.29
C GLY A 165 -13.19 -26.48 0.94
N LYS A 166 -13.08 -27.79 1.20
CA LYS A 166 -13.52 -28.38 2.49
C LYS A 166 -12.58 -27.98 3.63
N GLU A 167 -11.35 -27.66 3.29
CA GLU A 167 -10.30 -27.22 4.19
C GLU A 167 -9.57 -26.04 3.54
N ALA A 168 -8.99 -25.20 4.38
CA ALA A 168 -8.09 -24.14 3.98
C ALA A 168 -6.69 -24.41 4.53
N THR A 169 -5.70 -24.46 3.65
CA THR A 169 -4.29 -24.54 4.02
C THR A 169 -3.73 -23.13 4.18
N ILE A 170 -3.08 -22.86 5.32
CA ILE A 170 -2.48 -21.58 5.65
C ILE A 170 -0.97 -21.78 5.75
N LEU A 171 -0.21 -21.10 4.91
CA LEU A 171 1.24 -21.16 4.86
C LEU A 171 1.87 -19.79 4.99
N LEU A 172 3.11 -19.75 5.45
CA LEU A 172 3.96 -18.58 5.41
C LEU A 172 5.12 -18.87 4.46
N MET A 173 5.34 -18.02 3.45
CA MET A 173 6.45 -18.17 2.50
C MET A 173 7.29 -16.89 2.41
N PRO A 174 8.60 -16.98 2.20
CA PRO A 174 9.42 -15.80 1.94
C PRO A 174 8.94 -15.03 0.70
N SER A 175 9.08 -13.70 0.69
CA SER A 175 8.75 -12.88 -0.48
C SER A 175 9.84 -12.97 -1.55
N TYR A 176 9.44 -13.30 -2.79
CA TYR A 176 10.32 -13.36 -3.96
C TYR A 176 9.91 -12.30 -4.99
N TRP A 177 10.88 -11.58 -5.57
CA TRP A 177 10.65 -10.62 -6.64
C TRP A 177 11.80 -10.55 -7.67
N PRO A 178 11.60 -10.85 -8.97
CA PRO A 178 10.37 -11.35 -9.59
C PRO A 178 10.02 -12.76 -9.08
N VAL A 179 8.75 -13.13 -9.25
CA VAL A 179 8.15 -14.36 -8.74
C VAL A 179 8.59 -15.57 -9.59
N THR A 180 9.87 -15.93 -9.56
CA THR A 180 10.35 -17.23 -10.07
C THR A 180 10.29 -18.22 -8.92
N ILE A 181 9.10 -18.79 -8.71
CA ILE A 181 8.81 -19.73 -7.63
C ILE A 181 9.42 -21.09 -7.99
N PRO A 182 10.43 -21.59 -7.26
CA PRO A 182 10.87 -22.98 -7.40
C PRO A 182 9.69 -23.90 -7.07
N SER A 183 9.40 -24.87 -7.95
CA SER A 183 8.32 -25.84 -7.72
C SER A 183 8.62 -26.67 -6.49
N ALA A 184 7.63 -26.81 -5.62
CA ALA A 184 7.65 -27.73 -4.48
C ALA A 184 6.41 -28.65 -4.52
N PRO A 185 6.51 -29.88 -3.95
CA PRO A 185 5.36 -30.73 -3.70
C PRO A 185 4.23 -30.02 -2.95
N ALA A 186 2.98 -30.30 -3.34
CA ALA A 186 1.81 -29.82 -2.62
C ALA A 186 1.86 -30.24 -1.13
N PRO A 187 1.40 -29.40 -0.19
CA PRO A 187 0.75 -28.10 -0.40
C PRO A 187 1.72 -26.91 -0.49
N PHE A 188 3.04 -27.14 -0.48
CA PHE A 188 4.04 -26.08 -0.40
C PHE A 188 4.19 -25.36 -1.74
N PRO A 189 4.07 -24.02 -1.79
CA PRO A 189 4.34 -23.27 -3.01
C PRO A 189 5.83 -23.18 -3.32
N VAL A 190 6.70 -23.23 -2.29
CA VAL A 190 8.17 -23.21 -2.37
C VAL A 190 8.78 -24.09 -1.28
N PRO A 191 10.03 -24.58 -1.43
CA PRO A 191 10.70 -25.40 -0.41
C PRO A 191 10.90 -24.72 0.95
N GLU A 192 10.96 -23.39 0.99
CA GLU A 192 11.12 -22.59 2.20
C GLU A 192 9.80 -22.24 2.88
N ALA A 193 8.65 -22.61 2.29
CA ALA A 193 7.36 -22.33 2.88
C ALA A 193 7.16 -23.14 4.16
N ILE A 194 6.44 -22.52 5.10
CA ILE A 194 6.13 -23.07 6.42
C ILE A 194 4.61 -23.28 6.44
N LEU A 195 4.17 -24.53 6.53
CA LEU A 195 2.78 -24.88 6.72
C LEU A 195 2.39 -24.55 8.16
N LEU A 196 1.48 -23.58 8.34
CA LEU A 196 1.03 -23.15 9.67
C LEU A 196 -0.12 -24.01 10.18
N ALA A 197 -1.13 -24.23 9.33
CA ALA A 197 -2.32 -25.01 9.67
C ALA A 197 -3.09 -25.46 8.43
N THR A 198 -3.89 -26.51 8.60
CA THR A 198 -5.02 -26.85 7.74
C THR A 198 -6.27 -26.78 8.60
N VAL A 199 -7.21 -25.92 8.23
CA VAL A 199 -8.42 -25.66 9.01
C VAL A 199 -9.66 -26.07 8.24
N PRO A 200 -10.70 -26.62 8.91
CA PRO A 200 -11.97 -26.91 8.24
C PRO A 200 -12.62 -25.62 7.76
N VAL A 201 -13.29 -25.70 6.61
CA VAL A 201 -14.11 -24.63 6.07
C VAL A 201 -15.57 -25.00 6.30
N GLU A 202 -16.30 -24.11 6.97
CA GLU A 202 -17.71 -24.26 7.27
C GLU A 202 -18.48 -23.13 6.61
N ASN A 203 -19.48 -23.47 5.79
CA ASN A 203 -20.32 -22.51 5.07
C ASN A 203 -19.49 -21.49 4.25
N ASP A 204 -18.57 -22.02 3.43
CA ASP A 204 -17.57 -21.26 2.67
C ASP A 204 -16.73 -20.27 3.51
N SER A 205 -16.63 -20.48 4.82
CA SER A 205 -15.92 -19.56 5.73
C SER A 205 -14.98 -20.27 6.67
N PHE A 206 -13.95 -19.57 7.13
CA PHE A 206 -13.08 -20.02 8.21
C PHE A 206 -12.50 -18.82 8.98
N SER A 207 -12.09 -19.06 10.23
CA SER A 207 -11.31 -18.13 11.03
C SER A 207 -10.26 -18.91 11.80
N TYR A 208 -8.99 -18.51 11.68
CA TYR A 208 -7.88 -19.14 12.35
C TYR A 208 -6.98 -18.10 13.00
N THR A 209 -6.66 -18.29 14.28
CA THR A 209 -5.78 -17.40 15.04
C THR A 209 -4.54 -18.18 15.49
N PHE A 210 -3.36 -17.59 15.31
CA PHE A 210 -2.10 -18.15 15.78
C PHE A 210 -1.18 -17.05 16.32
N THR A 211 -0.25 -17.44 17.19
CA THR A 211 0.82 -16.55 17.67
C THR A 211 2.07 -16.79 16.84
N LEU A 212 2.65 -15.74 16.26
CA LEU A 212 3.90 -15.85 15.50
C LEU A 212 5.06 -16.14 16.47
N SER A 213 5.82 -17.22 16.27
CA SER A 213 6.95 -17.60 17.14
C SER A 213 8.22 -17.90 16.35
N GLU A 214 9.38 -17.90 17.01
CA GLU A 214 10.69 -18.20 16.38
C GLU A 214 10.74 -19.57 15.69
N THR A 215 9.97 -20.52 16.23
CA THR A 215 9.78 -21.85 15.65
C THR A 215 8.28 -22.13 15.57
N MET A 216 7.76 -22.35 14.36
CA MET A 216 6.35 -22.66 14.15
C MET A 216 6.12 -23.42 12.85
N GLY A 217 4.97 -24.10 12.79
CA GLY A 217 4.55 -24.85 11.61
C GLY A 217 5.56 -25.93 11.20
N GLU A 218 5.39 -26.42 9.98
CA GLU A 218 6.20 -27.50 9.42
C GLU A 218 6.73 -27.10 8.05
N ARG A 219 8.01 -27.37 7.79
CA ARG A 219 8.61 -27.27 6.46
C ARG A 219 8.31 -28.53 5.66
N ILE A 220 8.67 -28.53 4.39
CA ILE A 220 8.47 -29.69 3.50
C ILE A 220 9.20 -30.97 3.96
N ASP A 221 10.29 -30.84 4.71
CA ASP A 221 11.05 -31.94 5.30
C ASP A 221 10.52 -32.38 6.68
N GLY A 222 9.40 -31.80 7.15
CA GLY A 222 8.81 -32.04 8.45
C GLY A 222 9.51 -31.35 9.62
N THR A 223 10.59 -30.59 9.37
CA THR A 223 11.25 -29.83 10.43
C THR A 223 10.45 -28.57 10.78
N PRO A 224 10.55 -28.05 12.03
CA PRO A 224 9.89 -26.79 12.39
C PRO A 224 10.36 -25.62 11.52
N GLY A 225 9.42 -24.84 11.03
CA GLY A 225 9.72 -23.58 10.34
C GLY A 225 10.32 -22.56 11.29
N ARG A 226 11.15 -21.66 10.75
CA ARG A 226 11.78 -20.57 11.52
C ARG A 226 11.52 -19.24 10.83
N PRO A 227 10.33 -18.64 11.03
CA PRO A 227 10.08 -17.32 10.51
C PRO A 227 10.99 -16.32 11.22
N GLY A 228 11.53 -15.37 10.47
CA GLY A 228 12.41 -14.33 10.97
C GLY A 228 12.03 -12.97 10.41
N PRO A 229 12.66 -11.89 10.89
CA PRO A 229 12.41 -10.56 10.36
C PRO A 229 12.59 -10.50 8.84
N GLY A 230 11.67 -9.86 8.13
CA GLY A 230 11.70 -9.80 6.67
C GLY A 230 10.32 -9.67 6.02
N ALA A 231 10.32 -9.66 4.69
CA ALA A 231 9.09 -9.67 3.89
C ALA A 231 8.66 -11.11 3.59
N TRP A 232 7.41 -11.41 3.90
CA TRP A 232 6.80 -12.73 3.73
C TRP A 232 5.46 -12.59 3.01
N HIS A 233 4.93 -13.71 2.54
CA HIS A 233 3.55 -13.83 2.11
C HIS A 233 2.86 -14.86 2.99
N LEU A 234 1.70 -14.47 3.52
CA LEU A 234 0.73 -15.42 4.02
C LEU A 234 -0.05 -15.98 2.83
N VAL A 235 0.09 -17.28 2.59
CA VAL A 235 -0.58 -17.99 1.51
C VAL A 235 -1.75 -18.76 2.08
N VAL A 236 -2.94 -18.50 1.56
CA VAL A 236 -4.15 -19.21 1.92
C VAL A 236 -4.67 -19.94 0.69
N ASN A 237 -4.85 -21.25 0.80
CA ASN A 237 -5.46 -22.08 -0.24
C ASN A 237 -6.72 -22.75 0.31
N GLY A 238 -7.89 -22.23 -0.05
CA GLY A 238 -9.19 -22.77 0.32
C GLY A 238 -10.10 -22.96 -0.89
N GLY A 239 -9.61 -23.61 -1.96
CA GLY A 239 -10.31 -23.70 -3.26
C GLY A 239 -9.91 -22.61 -4.27
N GLY A 240 -8.98 -21.76 -3.87
CA GLY A 240 -8.27 -20.75 -4.65
C GLY A 240 -7.09 -20.25 -3.81
N GLN A 241 -6.00 -19.84 -4.47
CA GLN A 241 -4.81 -19.36 -3.77
C GLN A 241 -4.84 -17.85 -3.65
N THR A 242 -4.80 -17.36 -2.41
CA THR A 242 -4.61 -15.94 -2.09
C THR A 242 -3.27 -15.75 -1.42
N MET A 243 -2.48 -14.78 -1.88
CA MET A 243 -1.19 -14.40 -1.27
C MET A 243 -1.32 -13.00 -0.67
N ILE A 244 -1.12 -12.88 0.63
CA ILE A 244 -1.19 -11.61 1.34
C ILE A 244 0.22 -11.23 1.79
N PRO A 245 0.78 -10.09 1.33
CA PRO A 245 2.09 -9.66 1.78
C PRO A 245 2.02 -9.28 3.27
N ILE A 246 2.96 -9.80 4.05
CA ILE A 246 3.16 -9.45 5.46
C ILE A 246 4.64 -9.14 5.71
N THR A 247 4.92 -8.30 6.70
CA THR A 247 6.29 -7.99 7.15
C THR A 247 6.45 -8.43 8.59
N ILE A 248 7.41 -9.32 8.83
CA ILE A 248 7.84 -9.70 10.18
C ILE A 248 8.90 -8.70 10.60
N LEU A 249 8.64 -7.98 11.68
CA LEU A 249 9.54 -6.99 12.26
C LEU A 249 10.48 -7.66 13.28
N PRO A 250 11.67 -7.07 13.55
CA PRO A 250 12.56 -7.52 14.63
C PRO A 250 11.85 -7.63 15.99
N SER A 251 12.40 -8.44 16.89
CA SER A 251 11.90 -8.60 18.26
C SER A 251 11.96 -7.30 19.06
N GLY A 252 10.92 -7.07 19.87
CA GLY A 252 10.83 -5.96 20.83
C GLY A 252 10.25 -4.67 20.22
N PRO A 253 9.24 -4.02 20.84
CA PRO A 253 8.90 -2.66 20.50
C PRO A 253 10.08 -1.79 20.95
N PRO A 254 10.79 -1.10 20.04
CA PRO A 254 11.81 -0.16 20.47
C PRO A 254 11.19 0.92 21.36
N GLU A 255 11.94 1.50 22.29
CA GLU A 255 11.44 2.60 23.13
C GLU A 255 10.80 3.68 22.23
N PRO A 256 9.60 4.21 22.62
CA PRO A 256 8.98 5.31 21.91
C PRO A 256 9.99 6.42 21.65
N ARG A 257 10.11 6.84 20.39
CA ARG A 257 11.14 7.81 19.99
C ARG A 257 10.60 8.76 18.96
N ALA A 258 10.85 10.04 19.17
CA ALA A 258 10.60 11.07 18.17
C ALA A 258 11.93 11.69 17.73
N VAL A 259 12.11 11.83 16.43
CA VAL A 259 13.25 12.54 15.84
C VAL A 259 12.68 13.58 14.91
N VAL A 260 12.90 14.86 15.20
CA VAL A 260 12.39 15.97 14.39
C VAL A 260 13.54 16.74 13.79
N TYR A 261 13.63 16.71 12.47
CA TYR A 261 14.45 17.67 11.75
C TYR A 261 13.67 18.99 11.64
N ASP A 262 14.26 20.09 12.12
CA ASP A 262 13.71 21.45 11.99
C ASP A 262 14.80 22.41 11.53
N GLN A 263 14.87 22.66 10.22
CA GLN A 263 15.68 23.74 9.64
C GLN A 263 17.18 23.68 10.03
N GLY A 264 17.77 22.49 10.02
CA GLY A 264 19.18 22.25 10.35
C GLY A 264 19.43 21.83 11.80
N ARG A 265 18.43 21.95 12.69
CA ARG A 265 18.44 21.33 14.02
C ARG A 265 17.83 19.94 13.95
N VAL A 266 18.26 19.06 14.85
CA VAL A 266 17.62 17.77 15.10
C VAL A 266 17.23 17.72 16.57
N LEU A 267 15.94 17.52 16.83
CA LEU A 267 15.41 17.23 18.16
C LEU A 267 15.23 15.71 18.27
N THR A 268 15.85 15.07 19.25
CA THR A 268 15.55 13.69 19.61
C THR A 268 14.78 13.68 20.92
N TRP A 269 13.87 12.73 21.06
CA TRP A 269 13.10 12.55 22.28
C TRP A 269 12.86 11.07 22.55
N THR A 270 13.02 10.68 23.81
CA THR A 270 12.55 9.41 24.38
C THR A 270 11.88 9.69 25.74
N PRO A 271 11.01 8.80 26.24
CA PRO A 271 10.45 8.90 27.59
C PRO A 271 11.51 9.04 28.69
N THR A 272 12.68 8.42 28.53
CA THR A 272 13.74 8.39 29.53
C THR A 272 14.68 9.60 29.47
N GLU A 273 15.01 10.08 28.27
CA GLU A 273 16.01 11.15 28.07
C GLU A 273 15.39 12.54 27.89
N GLY A 274 14.07 12.62 27.66
CA GLY A 274 13.40 13.87 27.30
C GLY A 274 13.90 14.43 25.97
N ILE A 275 13.76 15.74 25.77
CA ILE A 275 14.23 16.40 24.54
C ILE A 275 15.74 16.64 24.60
N GLN A 276 16.44 16.21 23.56
CA GLN A 276 17.81 16.60 23.27
C GLN A 276 17.84 17.38 21.94
N GLU A 277 18.44 18.57 21.93
CA GLU A 277 18.65 19.37 20.71
C GLU A 277 20.10 19.26 20.27
N GLN A 278 20.30 18.96 18.98
CA GLN A 278 21.61 18.94 18.34
C GLN A 278 21.55 19.62 16.98
N VAL A 279 22.71 20.00 16.44
CA VAL A 279 22.84 20.55 15.09
C VAL A 279 23.26 19.44 14.14
N LEU A 280 22.76 19.48 12.91
CA LEU A 280 23.17 18.54 11.88
C LEU A 280 24.63 18.81 11.47
N ASP A 281 25.53 17.86 11.76
CA ASP A 281 26.98 17.99 11.48
C ASP A 281 27.26 18.24 9.99
N ASN A 282 26.56 17.49 9.14
CA ASN A 282 26.66 17.59 7.70
C ASN A 282 25.32 18.05 7.12
N PRO A 283 25.22 19.28 6.56
CA PRO A 283 23.99 19.76 5.94
C PRO A 283 23.45 18.86 4.82
N GLN A 284 24.30 18.04 4.20
CA GLN A 284 23.92 17.07 3.19
C GLN A 284 23.21 15.83 3.76
N ASP A 285 23.09 15.69 5.09
CA ASP A 285 22.41 14.55 5.70
C ASP A 285 20.90 14.79 5.91
N GLN A 286 20.43 16.02 5.71
CA GLN A 286 19.04 16.37 5.94
C GLN A 286 18.06 15.49 5.14
N PRO A 287 16.89 15.16 5.70
CA PRO A 287 15.82 14.51 4.96
C PRO A 287 15.28 15.40 3.83
N LEU A 288 14.93 14.80 2.69
CA LEU A 288 14.40 15.50 1.51
C LEU A 288 13.15 14.78 0.99
N ASN A 289 12.22 15.50 0.36
CA ASN A 289 11.04 14.89 -0.26
C ASN A 289 11.11 14.94 -1.78
N ILE A 290 11.78 13.98 -2.40
CA ILE A 290 12.14 14.02 -3.83
C ILE A 290 11.58 12.81 -4.58
N SER A 291 11.36 12.95 -5.88
CA SER A 291 11.07 11.83 -6.77
C SER A 291 11.84 11.91 -8.09
N GLU A 292 12.05 10.73 -8.67
CA GLU A 292 12.50 10.53 -10.05
C GLU A 292 11.30 10.58 -11.03
N PRO A 293 11.53 10.76 -12.35
CA PRO A 293 10.44 10.91 -13.31
C PRO A 293 9.63 9.63 -13.47
N GLY A 294 8.31 9.78 -13.57
CA GLY A 294 7.41 8.72 -14.02
C GLY A 294 6.96 7.74 -12.94
N ARG A 295 7.44 7.86 -11.71
CA ARG A 295 6.98 7.05 -10.57
C ARG A 295 6.31 7.92 -9.51
N GLY A 296 4.98 7.88 -9.46
CA GLY A 296 4.18 8.16 -8.27
C GLY A 296 4.41 9.49 -7.53
N SER A 297 4.02 9.51 -6.26
CA SER A 297 4.18 10.65 -5.35
C SER A 297 5.65 10.79 -4.90
N PRO A 298 6.12 12.02 -4.59
CA PRO A 298 7.42 12.27 -3.96
C PRO A 298 7.66 11.40 -2.73
N VAL A 299 8.90 10.92 -2.55
CA VAL A 299 9.29 10.01 -1.48
C VAL A 299 10.32 10.68 -0.58
N THR A 300 10.18 10.50 0.72
CA THR A 300 11.19 10.96 1.69
C THR A 300 12.49 10.20 1.45
N HIS A 301 13.56 10.89 1.10
CA HIS A 301 14.91 10.36 1.01
C HIS A 301 15.73 10.79 2.22
N ILE A 302 16.45 9.84 2.79
CA ILE A 302 17.26 10.01 4.00
C ILE A 302 18.69 9.57 3.70
N SER A 303 19.67 10.28 4.28
CA SER A 303 21.07 9.89 4.17
C SER A 303 21.37 8.72 5.08
N LEU A 304 22.33 7.87 4.69
CA LEU A 304 22.82 6.81 5.56
C LEU A 304 23.36 7.34 6.90
N GLY A 305 24.05 8.49 6.89
CA GLY A 305 24.53 9.13 8.12
C GLY A 305 23.39 9.58 9.05
N PHE A 306 22.27 10.05 8.50
CA PHE A 306 21.11 10.42 9.31
C PHE A 306 20.45 9.20 9.95
N LEU A 307 20.38 8.06 9.24
CA LEU A 307 19.87 6.80 9.78
C LEU A 307 20.68 6.36 11.00
N GLU A 308 22.00 6.31 10.82
CA GLU A 308 22.92 5.87 11.86
C GLU A 308 22.90 6.80 13.07
N LYS A 309 23.05 8.10 12.85
CA LYS A 309 23.23 9.07 13.94
C LYS A 309 21.93 9.39 14.67
N TRP A 310 20.80 9.51 13.96
CA TRP A 310 19.59 10.10 14.54
C TRP A 310 18.46 9.10 14.72
N LEU A 311 18.34 8.09 13.86
CA LEU A 311 17.28 7.09 13.94
C LEU A 311 17.69 5.82 14.70
N ASP A 312 18.92 5.79 15.24
CA ASP A 312 19.52 4.63 15.91
C ASP A 312 19.48 3.36 15.04
N ILE A 313 19.71 3.50 13.73
CA ILE A 313 19.72 2.38 12.79
C ILE A 313 21.16 2.13 12.36
N PRO A 314 21.81 1.07 12.84
CA PRO A 314 23.17 0.75 12.45
C PRO A 314 23.33 0.70 10.93
N VAL A 315 24.40 1.31 10.41
CA VAL A 315 24.76 1.24 8.99
C VAL A 315 26.16 0.67 8.88
N THR A 316 26.28 -0.53 8.31
CA THR A 316 27.58 -1.18 8.11
C THR A 316 27.86 -1.32 6.61
N PRO A 317 28.95 -0.74 6.07
CA PRO A 317 29.32 -0.99 4.68
C PRO A 317 29.67 -2.47 4.51
N VAL A 318 29.08 -3.11 3.49
CA VAL A 318 29.38 -4.49 3.09
C VAL A 318 30.44 -4.48 2.00
N ASP A 319 30.30 -3.59 1.02
CA ASP A 319 31.29 -3.29 -0.01
C ASP A 319 31.20 -1.79 -0.43
N SER A 320 31.79 -1.41 -1.57
CA SER A 320 31.79 -0.01 -2.04
C SER A 320 30.41 0.53 -2.46
N GLU A 321 29.46 -0.36 -2.73
CA GLU A 321 28.12 -0.03 -3.24
C GLU A 321 27.00 -0.63 -2.39
N GLN A 322 27.30 -1.55 -1.48
CA GLN A 322 26.34 -2.27 -0.65
C GLN A 322 26.51 -1.93 0.84
N TYR A 323 25.38 -1.75 1.52
CA TYR A 323 25.28 -1.42 2.94
C TYR A 323 24.31 -2.37 3.62
N ARG A 324 24.61 -2.75 4.87
CA ARG A 324 23.70 -3.43 5.79
C ARG A 324 23.05 -2.39 6.71
N LEU A 325 21.74 -2.46 6.87
CA LEU A 325 20.95 -1.53 7.70
C LEU A 325 20.30 -2.30 8.84
N GLY A 326 20.37 -1.77 10.06
CA GLY A 326 19.81 -2.42 11.24
C GLY A 326 20.74 -3.46 11.88
N PRO A 327 20.21 -4.22 12.84
CA PRO A 327 20.99 -5.24 13.52
C PRO A 327 21.27 -6.44 12.58
N GLU A 328 22.26 -7.27 12.92
CA GLU A 328 22.74 -8.34 12.05
C GLU A 328 21.65 -9.36 11.70
N GLU A 329 20.81 -9.71 12.67
CA GLU A 329 19.69 -10.65 12.53
C GLU A 329 18.61 -10.21 11.54
N LEU A 330 18.50 -8.89 11.27
CA LEU A 330 17.58 -8.40 10.25
C LEU A 330 18.10 -8.76 8.85
N GLY A 331 19.42 -8.83 8.65
CA GLY A 331 20.01 -9.17 7.35
C GLY A 331 19.59 -8.23 6.22
N LEU A 332 19.10 -7.02 6.54
CA LEU A 332 18.65 -6.03 5.55
C LEU A 332 19.87 -5.39 4.90
N THR A 333 19.97 -5.54 3.58
CA THR A 333 21.00 -4.92 2.77
C THR A 333 20.40 -4.12 1.63
N VAL A 334 21.04 -3.01 1.28
CA VAL A 334 20.71 -2.14 0.15
C VAL A 334 21.95 -1.96 -0.71
N ARG A 335 21.78 -1.90 -2.03
CA ARG A 335 22.88 -1.69 -2.98
C ARG A 335 22.58 -0.49 -3.88
N ALA A 336 23.62 0.27 -4.21
CA ALA A 336 23.51 1.41 -5.10
C ALA A 336 22.98 0.98 -6.47
N GLY A 337 22.01 1.72 -7.00
CA GLY A 337 21.39 1.43 -8.30
C GLY A 337 20.33 0.31 -8.30
N GLU A 338 20.14 -0.43 -7.21
CA GLU A 338 19.03 -1.40 -7.09
C GLU A 338 17.78 -0.72 -6.52
N ASP A 339 16.62 -0.95 -7.13
CA ASP A 339 15.31 -0.47 -6.65
C ASP A 339 14.62 -1.50 -5.73
N PHE A 340 15.41 -2.31 -5.03
CA PHE A 340 14.96 -3.22 -3.99
C PHE A 340 16.02 -3.33 -2.87
N ALA A 341 15.56 -3.67 -1.68
CA ALA A 341 16.41 -4.11 -0.58
C ALA A 341 16.32 -5.63 -0.42
N ARG A 342 17.34 -6.24 0.16
CA ARG A 342 17.34 -7.69 0.47
C ARG A 342 17.25 -7.89 1.97
N VAL A 343 16.30 -8.65 2.46
CA VAL A 343 16.14 -8.97 3.90
C VAL A 343 16.12 -10.48 4.07
N ASN A 344 17.17 -11.05 4.66
CA ASN A 344 17.27 -12.50 4.87
C ASN A 344 16.99 -13.32 3.59
N GLY A 345 17.51 -12.86 2.44
CA GLY A 345 17.32 -13.50 1.13
C GLY A 345 16.03 -13.11 0.39
N THR A 346 15.09 -12.43 1.05
CA THR A 346 13.87 -11.89 0.43
C THR A 346 14.14 -10.54 -0.22
N MET A 347 13.35 -10.15 -1.21
CA MET A 347 13.44 -8.83 -1.85
C MET A 347 12.26 -7.95 -1.47
N VAL A 348 12.56 -6.71 -1.10
CA VAL A 348 11.61 -5.66 -0.74
C VAL A 348 11.75 -4.57 -1.79
N ALA A 349 10.69 -4.31 -2.55
CA ALA A 349 10.72 -3.22 -3.51
C ALA A 349 10.94 -1.88 -2.79
N LEU A 350 11.83 -1.07 -3.34
CA LEU A 350 12.04 0.31 -2.94
C LEU A 350 11.36 1.22 -3.97
N GLU A 351 10.90 2.40 -3.54
CA GLU A 351 10.27 3.35 -4.45
C GLU A 351 11.26 3.92 -5.47
N SER A 352 12.54 3.95 -5.11
CA SER A 352 13.69 4.40 -5.91
C SER A 352 14.97 3.70 -5.45
N PRO A 353 16.04 3.70 -6.28
CA PRO A 353 17.30 3.11 -5.85
C PRO A 353 18.02 3.93 -4.77
N LEU A 354 18.98 3.29 -4.09
CA LEU A 354 19.99 4.01 -3.32
C LEU A 354 20.82 4.87 -4.28
N VAL A 355 20.78 6.20 -4.10
CA VAL A 355 21.44 7.18 -4.96
C VAL A 355 22.46 8.01 -4.20
N LYS A 356 23.52 8.45 -4.89
CA LYS A 356 24.50 9.37 -4.33
C LYS A 356 24.20 10.80 -4.78
N THR A 357 23.77 11.65 -3.84
CA THR A 357 23.41 13.05 -4.12
C THR A 357 24.25 13.97 -3.23
N GLY A 358 24.98 14.90 -3.84
CA GLY A 358 25.88 15.80 -3.11
C GLY A 358 27.02 15.06 -2.39
N GLY A 359 27.43 13.89 -2.89
CA GLY A 359 28.46 13.06 -2.28
C GLY A 359 27.96 12.12 -1.17
N VAL A 360 26.68 12.20 -0.79
CA VAL A 360 26.08 11.39 0.29
C VAL A 360 25.15 10.34 -0.30
N SER A 361 25.28 9.10 0.17
CA SER A 361 24.38 7.99 -0.17
C SER A 361 23.03 8.19 0.53
N ARG A 362 21.94 8.16 -0.25
CA ARG A 362 20.57 8.42 0.19
C ARG A 362 19.64 7.37 -0.36
N LEU A 363 18.71 6.92 0.49
CA LEU A 363 17.73 5.91 0.14
C LEU A 363 16.31 6.42 0.36
N PRO A 364 15.32 5.90 -0.38
CA PRO A 364 13.92 6.16 -0.06
C PRO A 364 13.59 5.52 1.29
N TRP A 365 12.97 6.31 2.15
CA TRP A 365 12.72 5.95 3.53
C TRP A 365 11.34 5.35 3.75
N VAL A 366 10.34 5.66 2.91
CA VAL A 366 8.95 5.29 3.22
C VAL A 366 8.79 3.77 3.36
N SER A 367 9.25 2.98 2.39
CA SER A 367 9.22 1.52 2.48
C SER A 367 10.16 0.92 3.54
N LEU A 368 11.25 1.60 3.89
CA LEU A 368 12.25 1.08 4.84
C LEU A 368 11.98 1.45 6.29
N GLY A 369 11.38 2.61 6.56
CA GLY A 369 10.99 3.04 7.90
C GLY A 369 10.08 2.04 8.59
N TYR A 370 9.33 1.28 7.78
CA TYR A 370 8.48 0.17 8.19
C TYR A 370 9.22 -0.91 8.98
N PHE A 371 10.39 -1.35 8.50
CA PHE A 371 11.22 -2.36 9.18
C PHE A 371 11.73 -1.89 10.54
N PHE A 372 11.88 -0.58 10.69
CA PHE A 372 12.41 0.05 11.90
C PHE A 372 11.31 0.61 12.81
N GLY A 373 10.03 0.41 12.46
CA GLY A 373 8.88 0.90 13.22
C GLY A 373 8.74 2.43 13.21
N TYR A 374 9.39 3.12 12.28
CA TYR A 374 9.31 4.57 12.11
C TYR A 374 8.22 4.95 11.12
N ARG A 375 7.41 5.93 11.50
CA ARG A 375 6.47 6.65 10.65
C ARG A 375 7.02 8.04 10.35
N VAL A 376 6.61 8.62 9.23
CA VAL A 376 7.04 9.98 8.84
C VAL A 376 5.86 10.93 8.81
N GLN A 377 6.09 12.14 9.33
CA GLN A 377 5.12 13.23 9.25
C GLN A 377 5.82 14.53 8.86
N TRP A 378 5.40 15.12 7.74
CA TRP A 378 5.87 16.43 7.30
C TRP A 378 5.13 17.55 8.05
N LEU A 379 5.87 18.40 8.76
CA LEU A 379 5.31 19.46 9.59
C LEU A 379 5.37 20.85 8.93
N GLY A 380 6.01 20.94 7.75
CA GLY A 380 6.22 22.18 7.02
C GLY A 380 7.35 22.03 6.00
N PRO A 381 7.83 23.15 5.41
CA PRO A 381 8.70 23.10 4.23
C PRO A 381 10.10 22.56 4.54
N GLU A 382 10.53 22.69 5.79
CA GLU A 382 11.85 22.25 6.25
C GLU A 382 11.75 21.55 7.60
N ARG A 383 10.60 20.90 7.84
CA ARG A 383 10.29 20.23 9.10
C ARG A 383 9.69 18.87 8.84
N VAL A 384 10.31 17.84 9.41
CA VAL A 384 9.84 16.46 9.31
C VAL A 384 10.08 15.74 10.63
N ALA A 385 9.09 14.97 11.05
CA ALA A 385 9.17 14.09 12.21
C ALA A 385 9.25 12.64 11.77
N PHE A 386 10.13 11.89 12.43
CA PHE A 386 10.22 10.44 12.41
C PHE A 386 9.74 9.93 13.76
N LEU A 387 8.65 9.18 13.76
CA LEU A 387 7.96 8.73 14.97
C LEU A 387 8.04 7.21 15.06
N ARG A 388 8.72 6.70 16.08
CA ARG A 388 8.82 5.26 16.36
C ARG A 388 7.94 4.92 17.55
N ASN A 389 7.00 4.00 17.35
CA ASN A 389 6.00 3.61 18.36
C ASN A 389 5.24 4.80 18.97
N LEU A 390 4.91 5.78 18.13
CA LEU A 390 4.17 6.98 18.50
C LEU A 390 3.16 7.30 17.41
N ASP A 391 1.90 7.55 17.80
CA ASP A 391 0.83 7.95 16.89
C ASP A 391 0.75 9.47 16.69
N GLN A 392 1.51 10.24 17.48
CA GLN A 392 1.61 11.69 17.37
C GLN A 392 2.90 12.20 18.01
N LEU A 393 3.27 13.45 17.70
CA LEU A 393 4.38 14.11 18.37
C LEU A 393 4.09 14.29 19.87
N PRO A 394 5.05 13.94 20.75
CA PRO A 394 4.96 14.22 22.17
C PRO A 394 4.69 15.70 22.44
N GLU A 395 3.90 16.01 23.46
CA GLU A 395 3.50 17.40 23.80
C GLU A 395 4.73 18.28 24.06
N GLU A 396 5.76 17.74 24.72
CA GLU A 396 7.01 18.44 24.98
C GLU A 396 7.68 18.86 23.67
N VAL A 397 7.78 17.94 22.70
CA VAL A 397 8.35 18.22 21.38
C VAL A 397 7.50 19.25 20.64
N ARG A 398 6.16 19.15 20.70
CA ARG A 398 5.25 20.15 20.10
C ARG A 398 5.44 21.54 20.71
N ARG A 399 5.61 21.62 22.04
CA ARG A 399 5.88 22.87 22.75
C ARG A 399 7.22 23.47 22.34
N GLU A 400 8.27 22.66 22.25
CA GLU A 400 9.59 23.10 21.82
C GLU A 400 9.57 23.62 20.36
N LEU A 401 8.87 22.93 19.46
CA LEU A 401 8.68 23.38 18.08
C LEU A 401 7.81 24.65 17.97
N GLY A 402 6.94 24.90 18.95
CA GLY A 402 6.06 26.05 19.03
C GLY A 402 6.67 27.26 19.74
N ALA A 403 7.78 27.08 20.46
CA ALA A 403 8.42 28.15 21.21
C ALA A 403 8.81 29.30 20.27
N PRO A 404 8.41 30.56 20.56
CA PRO A 404 8.74 31.70 19.73
C PRO A 404 10.25 31.90 19.72
N ARG A 405 10.92 31.48 18.66
CA ARG A 405 12.33 31.75 18.44
C ARG A 405 12.42 33.18 17.91
N THR A 406 13.07 34.07 18.65
CA THR A 406 13.24 35.48 18.28
C THR A 406 14.09 35.57 17.00
N MET A 407 13.45 35.46 15.84
CA MET A 407 14.12 35.60 14.54
C MET A 407 14.31 37.08 14.25
N ARG A 408 15.50 37.61 14.50
CA ARG A 408 15.88 38.90 13.91
C ARG A 408 16.16 38.68 12.43
N MET A 409 15.16 38.95 11.60
CA MET A 409 15.28 38.97 10.15
C MET A 409 16.00 40.25 9.70
N THR A 410 17.32 40.25 9.73
CA THR A 410 18.12 41.21 8.97
C THR A 410 19.30 40.49 8.33
N GLY A 411 19.04 39.81 7.22
CA GLY A 411 20.07 39.18 6.40
C GLY A 411 20.73 40.19 5.46
N ARG A 412 22.02 39.99 5.18
CA ARG A 412 22.73 40.73 4.12
C ARG A 412 22.21 40.27 2.76
N THR A 413 21.88 41.19 1.85
CA THR A 413 21.50 40.85 0.47
C THR A 413 22.60 40.04 -0.24
N VAL A 414 22.20 39.00 -0.97
CA VAL A 414 23.08 38.09 -1.69
C VAL A 414 22.84 38.18 -3.19
N THR A 415 23.91 38.19 -3.98
CA THR A 415 23.82 38.05 -5.43
C THR A 415 23.87 36.56 -5.80
N VAL A 416 22.90 36.09 -6.58
CA VAL A 416 22.89 34.73 -7.11
C VAL A 416 23.25 34.77 -8.59
N THR A 417 24.20 33.93 -8.98
CA THR A 417 24.67 33.75 -10.35
C THR A 417 24.51 32.29 -10.78
N LEU A 418 24.26 32.05 -12.06
CA LEU A 418 24.30 30.75 -12.72
C LEU A 418 25.40 30.78 -13.77
N ASP A 419 26.42 29.93 -13.62
CA ASP A 419 27.58 29.87 -14.50
C ASP A 419 28.21 31.26 -14.75
N GLY A 420 28.25 32.09 -13.69
CA GLY A 420 28.78 33.46 -13.73
C GLY A 420 27.80 34.54 -14.19
N LYS A 421 26.62 34.18 -14.74
CA LYS A 421 25.59 35.15 -15.14
C LYS A 421 24.64 35.45 -13.97
N LYS A 422 24.36 36.72 -13.69
CA LYS A 422 23.41 37.13 -12.65
C LYS A 422 22.00 36.64 -12.98
N LEU A 423 21.34 35.99 -12.02
CA LEU A 423 19.94 35.61 -12.12
C LEU A 423 19.04 36.80 -11.76
N ASP A 424 17.95 36.96 -12.51
CA ASP A 424 16.84 37.84 -12.12
C ASP A 424 15.85 37.04 -11.27
N LEU A 425 15.70 37.45 -10.01
CA LEU A 425 14.88 36.76 -9.01
C LEU A 425 13.68 37.60 -8.56
N GLY A 426 13.35 38.63 -9.35
CA GLY A 426 12.17 39.46 -9.15
C GLY A 426 12.27 40.37 -7.92
N ILE A 427 11.14 40.57 -7.26
CA ILE A 427 10.94 41.62 -6.24
C ILE A 427 11.65 41.30 -4.91
N VAL A 428 11.64 40.02 -4.51
CA VAL A 428 12.25 39.60 -3.24
C VAL A 428 13.70 39.23 -3.48
N SER A 429 14.62 40.05 -2.97
CA SER A 429 16.06 39.79 -3.11
C SER A 429 16.50 38.59 -2.27
N PRO A 430 17.39 37.74 -2.79
CA PRO A 430 18.07 36.72 -1.99
C PRO A 430 18.82 37.36 -0.82
N TYR A 431 18.89 36.65 0.30
CA TYR A 431 19.58 37.13 1.48
C TYR A 431 20.28 36.01 2.23
N LEU A 432 21.28 36.37 3.02
CA LEU A 432 21.95 35.47 3.95
C LEU A 432 21.20 35.48 5.28
N ASP A 433 20.53 34.38 5.64
CA ASP A 433 20.03 34.13 6.99
C ASP A 433 21.23 33.92 7.91
N LEU A 434 21.54 34.91 8.73
CA LEU A 434 22.69 34.90 9.64
C LEU A 434 22.49 33.94 10.82
N VAL A 435 21.25 33.70 11.23
CA VAL A 435 20.96 32.79 12.34
C VAL A 435 21.26 31.36 11.93
N ARG A 436 20.87 31.01 10.70
CA ARG A 436 21.06 29.66 10.16
C ARG A 436 22.25 29.52 9.22
N SER A 437 23.01 30.60 9.03
CA SER A 437 24.17 30.68 8.12
C SER A 437 23.90 30.14 6.71
N ARG A 438 22.77 30.51 6.10
CA ARG A 438 22.34 29.98 4.79
C ARG A 438 21.75 31.03 3.88
N VAL A 439 21.89 30.85 2.58
CA VAL A 439 21.32 31.76 1.59
C VAL A 439 19.88 31.35 1.30
N MET A 440 18.95 32.28 1.50
CA MET A 440 17.53 32.14 1.23
C MET A 440 17.20 32.80 -0.11
N VAL A 441 16.39 32.14 -0.92
CA VAL A 441 15.97 32.61 -2.25
C VAL A 441 14.45 32.50 -2.44
N PRO A 442 13.81 33.40 -3.22
CA PRO A 442 12.40 33.27 -3.57
C PRO A 442 12.20 32.04 -4.45
N LEU A 443 11.41 31.07 -3.97
CA LEU A 443 11.28 29.76 -4.59
C LEU A 443 10.86 29.84 -6.05
N ARG A 444 9.71 30.49 -6.34
CA ARG A 444 9.14 30.59 -7.68
C ARG A 444 10.10 31.24 -8.67
N ALA A 445 10.55 32.47 -8.37
CA ALA A 445 11.42 33.22 -9.26
C ALA A 445 12.75 32.49 -9.51
N THR A 446 13.29 31.81 -8.49
CA THR A 446 14.53 31.03 -8.65
C THR A 446 14.33 29.81 -9.53
N VAL A 447 13.26 29.04 -9.31
CA VAL A 447 12.96 27.86 -10.14
C VAL A 447 12.71 28.26 -11.59
N GLU A 448 11.92 29.31 -11.83
CA GLU A 448 11.63 29.82 -13.18
C GLU A 448 12.90 30.35 -13.87
N ALA A 449 13.78 31.08 -13.14
CA ALA A 449 15.07 31.54 -13.66
C ALA A 449 16.03 30.39 -14.00
N LEU A 450 15.88 29.23 -13.36
CA LEU A 450 16.61 28.00 -13.67
C LEU A 450 15.93 27.17 -14.78
N GLY A 451 14.78 27.60 -15.30
CA GLY A 451 14.02 26.90 -16.35
C GLY A 451 13.13 25.75 -15.83
N GLY A 452 12.81 25.74 -14.54
CA GLY A 452 11.87 24.80 -13.94
C GLY A 452 10.43 25.35 -13.86
N LYS A 453 9.55 24.56 -13.23
CA LYS A 453 8.14 24.88 -13.01
C LYS A 453 7.75 24.69 -11.54
N VAL A 454 6.82 25.52 -11.07
CA VAL A 454 6.28 25.48 -9.70
C VAL A 454 4.76 25.42 -9.75
N ASP A 455 4.21 24.31 -9.27
CA ASP A 455 2.77 24.05 -9.18
C ASP A 455 2.30 24.05 -7.71
N TRP A 456 1.16 24.69 -7.43
CA TRP A 456 0.60 24.83 -6.09
C TRP A 456 -0.70 24.06 -5.93
N PHE A 457 -0.84 23.41 -4.79
CA PHE A 457 -1.99 22.59 -4.47
C PHE A 457 -2.46 22.82 -3.04
N SER A 458 -3.77 23.00 -2.87
CA SER A 458 -4.41 23.00 -1.56
C SER A 458 -4.66 21.56 -1.10
N LEU A 459 -4.38 21.27 0.18
CA LEU A 459 -4.75 19.99 0.77
C LEU A 459 -6.22 20.04 1.18
N LYS A 460 -7.01 19.11 0.64
CA LYS A 460 -8.38 18.89 1.09
C LYS A 460 -8.36 18.02 2.35
N GLU A 461 -9.34 18.24 3.24
CA GLU A 461 -9.42 17.55 4.53
C GLU A 461 -9.46 16.02 4.39
N ASN A 462 -10.20 15.51 3.40
CA ASN A 462 -10.32 14.08 3.09
C ASN A 462 -9.05 13.46 2.46
N TYR A 463 -8.11 14.28 1.95
CA TYR A 463 -6.86 13.76 1.39
C TYR A 463 -5.95 13.18 2.49
N ALA A 464 -6.05 13.72 3.71
CA ALA A 464 -5.30 13.21 4.85
C ALA A 464 -5.72 11.78 5.21
N GLU A 465 -7.03 11.51 5.19
CA GLU A 465 -7.61 10.22 5.59
C GLU A 465 -7.20 9.09 4.63
N VAL A 466 -7.30 9.31 3.32
CA VAL A 466 -6.87 8.30 2.31
C VAL A 466 -5.38 7.97 2.44
N MET A 467 -4.56 8.96 2.78
CA MET A 467 -3.11 8.76 2.93
C MET A 467 -2.72 8.22 4.31
N THR A 468 -3.64 8.24 5.28
CA THR A 468 -3.41 7.75 6.64
C THR A 468 -3.25 6.24 6.65
N ASP A 469 -4.03 5.52 5.84
CA ASP A 469 -3.90 4.07 5.68
C ASP A 469 -2.52 3.68 5.13
N HIS A 470 -1.97 4.50 4.24
CA HIS A 470 -0.64 4.32 3.66
C HIS A 470 0.52 4.69 4.61
N ASN A 471 0.22 5.30 5.76
CA ASN A 471 1.19 5.72 6.77
C ASN A 471 0.79 5.25 8.18
N TYR A 472 0.15 4.08 8.26
CA TYR A 472 -0.19 3.36 9.50
C TYR A 472 -1.10 4.10 10.48
N GLY A 473 -2.14 4.76 10.01
CA GLY A 473 -2.99 5.52 10.92
C GLY A 473 -2.40 6.89 11.28
N LEU A 474 -1.17 7.21 10.87
CA LEU A 474 -0.59 8.55 11.01
C LEU A 474 -0.83 9.38 9.75
N LYS A 475 -1.42 10.56 9.90
CA LYS A 475 -1.50 11.54 8.81
C LYS A 475 -0.08 11.89 8.32
N PRO A 476 0.22 11.78 7.01
CA PRO A 476 1.57 12.00 6.48
C PRO A 476 2.04 13.46 6.60
N PHE A 477 1.14 14.37 6.96
CA PHE A 477 1.44 15.77 7.24
C PHE A 477 0.81 16.20 8.56
N GLY A 478 1.46 17.15 9.24
CA GLY A 478 1.01 17.71 10.49
C GLY A 478 -0.22 18.62 10.32
N GLU A 479 -0.94 18.86 11.42
CA GLU A 479 -2.23 19.59 11.44
C GLU A 479 -2.17 20.99 10.83
N LYS A 480 -1.02 21.65 10.90
CA LYS A 480 -0.83 23.00 10.37
C LYS A 480 -0.53 23.02 8.87
N VAL A 481 -0.32 21.87 8.22
CA VAL A 481 -0.04 21.80 6.79
C VAL A 481 -1.35 21.88 6.02
N ASN A 482 -1.50 22.87 5.16
CA ASN A 482 -2.75 23.12 4.42
C ASN A 482 -2.57 23.15 2.89
N SER A 483 -1.33 23.13 2.42
CA SER A 483 -0.99 23.17 1.00
C SER A 483 0.36 22.53 0.76
N TYR A 484 0.64 22.21 -0.50
CA TYR A 484 1.97 21.80 -0.94
C TYR A 484 2.34 22.42 -2.27
N VAL A 485 3.64 22.45 -2.54
CA VAL A 485 4.23 22.92 -3.78
C VAL A 485 4.99 21.79 -4.42
N ASP A 486 4.75 21.55 -5.70
CA ASP A 486 5.60 20.69 -6.52
C ASP A 486 6.50 21.55 -7.40
N ILE A 487 7.79 21.30 -7.28
CA ILE A 487 8.83 21.90 -8.10
C ILE A 487 9.27 20.82 -9.07
N SER A 488 9.19 21.11 -10.36
CA SER A 488 9.66 20.20 -11.41
C SER A 488 10.75 20.87 -12.24
N PHE A 489 11.82 20.13 -12.49
CA PHE A 489 12.89 20.56 -13.37
C PHE A 489 13.42 19.35 -14.12
N LYS A 490 13.21 19.32 -15.44
CA LYS A 490 13.51 18.16 -16.29
C LYS A 490 12.90 16.88 -15.71
N ASN A 491 13.77 16.03 -15.18
CA ASN A 491 13.51 14.69 -14.74
C ASN A 491 13.58 14.60 -13.19
N LYS A 492 13.38 15.71 -12.50
CA LYS A 492 13.42 15.78 -11.03
C LYS A 492 12.21 16.52 -10.51
N SER A 493 11.68 16.02 -9.40
CA SER A 493 10.64 16.68 -8.63
C SER A 493 10.98 16.80 -7.16
N TRP A 494 10.60 17.94 -6.58
CA TRP A 494 10.70 18.24 -5.15
C TRP A 494 9.35 18.71 -4.64
N ARG A 495 8.88 18.12 -3.54
CA ARG A 495 7.65 18.58 -2.87
C ARG A 495 7.95 19.27 -1.56
N LEU A 496 7.30 20.41 -1.36
CA LEU A 496 7.34 21.19 -0.13
C LEU A 496 5.94 21.28 0.47
N TYR A 497 5.80 20.88 1.74
CA TYR A 497 4.56 21.06 2.50
C TYR A 497 4.55 22.44 3.16
N LEU A 498 3.47 23.19 3.01
CA LEU A 498 3.36 24.57 3.49
C LEU A 498 2.34 24.69 4.62
N THR A 499 2.55 25.69 5.49
CA THR A 499 1.65 26.03 6.59
C THR A 499 1.06 27.43 6.39
N PRO A 500 -0.03 27.83 7.08
CA PRO A 500 -0.63 29.17 6.94
C PRO A 500 0.35 30.33 7.17
N THR A 501 1.38 30.12 8.00
CA THR A 501 2.45 31.11 8.24
C THR A 501 3.37 31.32 7.04
N SER A 502 3.20 30.54 5.96
CA SER A 502 3.90 30.71 4.69
C SER A 502 3.23 31.73 3.75
N SER A 503 2.36 32.61 4.25
CA SER A 503 1.70 33.64 3.42
C SER A 503 2.72 34.64 2.85
N GLY A 504 2.65 34.88 1.54
CA GLY A 504 3.59 35.74 0.81
C GLY A 504 4.53 34.95 -0.13
N VAL A 505 5.68 35.55 -0.46
CA VAL A 505 6.70 34.89 -1.30
C VAL A 505 7.38 33.79 -0.50
N THR A 506 7.14 32.53 -0.87
CA THR A 506 7.85 31.39 -0.28
C THR A 506 9.34 31.51 -0.58
N VAL A 507 10.16 31.59 0.47
CA VAL A 507 11.61 31.53 0.37
C VAL A 507 12.11 30.17 0.83
N VAL A 508 13.09 29.63 0.12
CA VAL A 508 13.72 28.34 0.44
C VAL A 508 15.23 28.52 0.51
N PRO A 509 15.94 27.68 1.26
CA PRO A 509 17.39 27.75 1.27
C PRO A 509 17.96 27.21 -0.05
N LEU A 510 18.89 27.99 -0.63
CA LEU A 510 19.37 27.83 -2.00
C LEU A 510 20.20 26.56 -2.19
N ARG A 511 20.89 26.11 -1.14
CA ARG A 511 21.73 24.89 -1.20
C ARG A 511 20.86 23.66 -1.44
N GLU A 512 19.67 23.63 -0.85
CA GLU A 512 18.70 22.55 -0.86
C GLU A 512 18.01 22.49 -2.21
N LEU A 513 17.60 23.65 -2.71
CA LEU A 513 17.14 23.78 -4.09
C LEU A 513 18.23 23.32 -5.07
N ALA A 514 19.46 23.79 -4.92
CA ALA A 514 20.58 23.40 -5.78
C ALA A 514 20.84 21.88 -5.71
N LEU A 515 20.85 21.30 -4.51
CA LEU A 515 21.06 19.87 -4.27
C LEU A 515 20.00 19.03 -4.99
N VAL A 516 18.72 19.35 -4.78
CA VAL A 516 17.62 18.60 -5.38
C VAL A 516 17.65 18.73 -6.90
N LEU A 517 17.87 19.94 -7.41
CA LEU A 517 17.92 20.18 -8.85
C LEU A 517 19.24 19.67 -9.49
N GLY A 518 20.26 19.35 -8.69
CA GLY A 518 21.56 18.81 -9.12
C GLY A 518 22.60 19.86 -9.50
N TYR A 519 22.41 21.11 -9.13
CA TYR A 519 23.38 22.18 -9.34
C TYR A 519 24.52 22.10 -8.32
N GLY A 520 25.74 22.38 -8.78
CA GLY A 520 26.86 22.69 -7.89
C GLY A 520 26.70 24.09 -7.29
N ILE A 521 27.30 24.34 -6.14
CA ILE A 521 27.24 25.66 -5.48
C ILE A 521 28.63 26.07 -4.98
N THR A 522 29.00 27.33 -5.23
CA THR A 522 30.17 27.98 -4.65
C THR A 522 29.80 29.30 -4.00
N TRP A 523 30.41 29.60 -2.85
CA TRP A 523 30.15 30.81 -2.08
C TRP A 523 31.36 31.75 -2.08
N ASN A 524 31.12 33.02 -2.39
CA ASN A 524 32.07 34.11 -2.22
C ASN A 524 31.58 35.05 -1.10
N GLY A 525 32.08 34.80 0.11
CA GLY A 525 31.71 35.54 1.32
C GLY A 525 31.92 37.06 1.25
N PRO A 526 33.11 37.54 0.85
CA PRO A 526 33.38 38.98 0.74
C PRO A 526 32.38 39.70 -0.18
N LYS A 527 32.06 39.10 -1.34
CA LYS A 527 31.12 39.67 -2.32
C LYS A 527 29.65 39.40 -1.99
N ALA A 528 29.36 38.60 -0.95
CA ALA A 528 28.04 38.04 -0.71
C ALA A 528 27.41 37.48 -2.00
N GLN A 529 28.17 36.64 -2.70
CA GLN A 529 27.77 36.10 -4.00
C GLN A 529 27.77 34.57 -3.96
N VAL A 530 26.68 33.97 -4.39
CA VAL A 530 26.58 32.54 -4.68
C VAL A 530 26.64 32.32 -6.18
N ASN A 531 27.45 31.38 -6.64
CA ASN A 531 27.41 30.89 -8.01
C ASN A 531 26.92 29.43 -8.03
N LEU A 532 25.81 29.21 -8.75
CA LEU A 532 25.32 27.90 -9.15
C LEU A 532 26.09 27.45 -10.39
N HIS A 533 26.43 26.16 -10.42
CA HIS A 533 27.10 25.53 -11.56
C HIS A 533 26.14 24.51 -12.17
N SER A 534 25.87 24.64 -13.46
CA SER A 534 25.03 23.68 -14.16
C SER A 534 25.63 22.26 -14.07
N PRO A 535 24.80 21.21 -13.87
CA PRO A 535 25.28 19.83 -13.93
C PRO A 535 26.06 19.56 -15.23
N ALA A 536 27.09 18.71 -15.18
CA ALA A 536 27.84 18.33 -16.39
C ALA A 536 26.89 17.73 -17.44
N GLY A 537 26.97 18.20 -18.70
CA GLY A 537 26.10 17.75 -19.81
C GLY A 537 24.88 18.61 -20.13
N LEU A 538 24.83 19.85 -19.62
CA LEU A 538 23.72 20.82 -19.80
C LEU A 538 23.99 21.94 -20.80
N LYS A 539 25.09 21.88 -21.55
CA LYS A 539 25.45 22.89 -22.57
C LYS A 539 24.75 22.66 -23.88
#